data_AF-A0A1J5Q485-F1
#
_entry.id   AF-A0A1J5Q485-F1
#
_cell.length_a   1.000
_cell.length_b   1.000
_cell.length_c   1.000
_cell.angle_alpha   90.00
_cell.angle_beta   90.00
_cell.angle_gamma   90.00
#
_symmetry.space_group_name_H-M   'P 1'
#
loop_
_entity.id
_entity.type
_entity.pdbx_description
1 polymer ?
#
loop_
_entity_poly.entity_id
_entity_poly.type
_entity_poly.pdbx_seq_one_letter_code
_entity_poly.pdbx_strand_id
1 'polypeptide(L)'
;MHAYRVGVPAGLAKLLEQLQQDLLDHMAIEETVLFPMMAREPDARIAHPIAMMRADHDVQARAVERMFALTRELELPEGACNTWRALYLGLRQFADDLIEHVHIENDGLFKRYEAAASAGARLGRAIPPGAAGHSDTARA
;
A
#
# COMPACT_ATOMS: atom_id res chain seq x y z
N MET A 1 11.68 4.37 34.51
CA MET A 1 11.96 3.20 33.66
C MET A 1 10.81 2.22 33.80
N HIS A 2 10.08 1.92 32.73
CA HIS A 2 8.90 1.03 32.75
C HIS A 2 9.26 -0.46 32.77
N ALA A 3 10.53 -0.82 32.56
CA ALA A 3 11.04 -2.18 32.33
C ALA A 3 10.72 -3.22 33.42
N TYR A 4 10.25 -2.81 34.60
CA TYR A 4 9.97 -3.69 35.74
C TYR A 4 8.49 -3.68 36.19
N ARG A 5 7.57 -3.11 35.40
CA ARG A 5 6.14 -3.14 35.72
C ARG A 5 5.46 -4.36 35.09
N VAL A 6 4.53 -4.97 35.82
CA VAL A 6 3.62 -5.99 35.27
C VAL A 6 2.83 -5.39 34.11
N GLY A 7 2.78 -6.08 32.97
CA GLY A 7 2.01 -5.65 31.79
C GLY A 7 2.79 -4.88 30.72
N VAL A 8 4.10 -4.71 30.84
CA VAL A 8 4.92 -4.07 29.79
C VAL A 8 4.82 -4.86 28.48
N PRO A 9 4.52 -4.22 27.34
CA PRO A 9 4.41 -4.89 26.04
C PRO A 9 5.83 -5.22 25.52
N ALA A 10 6.39 -6.32 26.02
CA ALA A 10 7.73 -6.77 25.66
C ALA A 10 7.84 -6.97 24.14
N GLY A 11 8.87 -6.40 23.52
CA GLY A 11 9.08 -6.47 22.07
C GLY A 11 8.40 -5.36 21.25
N LEU A 12 7.53 -4.53 21.85
CA LEU A 12 6.87 -3.42 21.15
C LEU A 12 7.88 -2.43 20.56
N ALA A 13 8.90 -2.04 21.33
CA ALA A 13 9.91 -1.09 20.84
C ALA A 13 10.61 -1.61 19.58
N LYS A 14 11.07 -2.87 19.60
CA LYS A 14 11.71 -3.51 18.45
C LYS A 14 10.78 -3.60 17.24
N LEU A 15 9.50 -3.91 17.47
CA LEU A 15 8.50 -3.94 16.39
C LEU A 15 8.31 -2.56 15.76
N LEU A 16 8.23 -1.51 16.58
CA LEU A 16 8.06 -0.13 16.10
C LEU A 16 9.29 0.38 15.35
N GLU A 17 10.50 0.05 15.82
CA GLU A 17 11.76 0.38 15.13
C GLU A 17 11.81 -0.27 13.74
N GLN A 18 11.43 -1.55 13.64
CA GLN A 18 11.38 -2.23 12.35
C GLN A 18 10.31 -1.62 11.43
N LEU A 19 9.09 -1.40 11.95
CA LEU A 19 7.99 -0.82 11.18
C LEU A 19 8.33 0.60 10.70
N GLN A 20 9.02 1.39 11.51
CA GLN A 20 9.50 2.70 11.12
C GLN A 20 10.46 2.61 9.92
N GLN A 21 11.44 1.71 9.99
CA GLN A 21 12.40 1.54 8.89
C GLN A 21 11.69 1.10 7.61
N ASP A 22 10.81 0.09 7.71
CA ASP A 22 10.05 -0.43 6.58
C ASP A 22 9.18 0.67 5.92
N LEU A 23 8.53 1.52 6.73
CA LEU A 23 7.72 2.64 6.22
C LEU A 23 8.57 3.73 5.57
N LEU A 24 9.73 4.08 6.15
CA LEU A 24 10.61 5.09 5.57
C LEU A 24 11.16 4.65 4.22
N ASP A 25 11.57 3.39 4.09
CA ASP A 25 12.06 2.84 2.84
C ASP A 25 10.94 2.75 1.78
N HIS A 26 9.74 2.34 2.21
CA HIS A 26 8.55 2.29 1.37
C HIS A 26 8.17 3.68 0.81
N MET A 27 7.94 4.67 1.69
CA MET A 27 7.56 6.03 1.27
C MET A 27 8.65 6.68 0.40
N ALA A 28 9.93 6.40 0.65
CA ALA A 28 11.01 6.91 -0.18
C ALA A 28 10.89 6.42 -1.64
N ILE A 29 10.53 5.16 -1.85
CA ILE A 29 10.27 4.62 -3.20
C ILE A 29 9.08 5.33 -3.82
N GLU A 30 8.02 5.54 -3.05
CA GLU A 30 6.83 6.19 -3.56
C GLU A 30 7.08 7.63 -4.00
N GLU A 31 7.66 8.45 -3.13
CA GLU A 31 7.90 9.87 -3.37
C GLU A 31 8.93 10.12 -4.47
N THR A 32 9.97 9.30 -4.53
CA THR A 32 11.10 9.55 -5.46
C THR A 32 10.98 8.81 -6.78
N VAL A 33 10.18 7.73 -6.83
CA VAL A 33 10.05 6.88 -8.03
C VAL A 33 8.60 6.75 -8.46
N LEU A 34 7.73 6.17 -7.62
CA LEU A 34 6.40 5.76 -8.06
C LEU A 34 5.50 6.94 -8.44
N PHE A 35 5.34 7.92 -7.54
CA PHE A 35 4.49 9.09 -7.77
C PHE A 35 4.99 9.95 -8.94
N PRO A 36 6.31 10.23 -9.09
CA PRO A 36 6.83 10.87 -10.29
C PRO A 36 6.55 10.09 -11.58
N MET A 37 6.60 8.76 -11.55
CA MET A 37 6.23 7.93 -12.71
C MET A 37 4.73 8.06 -13.03
N MET A 38 3.86 7.99 -12.02
CA MET A 38 2.41 8.17 -12.15
C MET A 38 2.05 9.52 -12.77
N ALA A 39 2.74 10.59 -12.40
CA ALA A 39 2.47 11.94 -12.86
C ALA A 39 2.81 12.19 -14.35
N ARG A 40 3.75 11.42 -14.93
CA ARG A 40 4.25 11.65 -16.29
C ARG A 40 3.40 11.03 -17.40
N GLU A 41 2.72 9.91 -17.12
CA GLU A 41 1.62 9.25 -17.83
C GLU A 41 1.61 7.74 -17.47
N PRO A 42 0.46 7.04 -17.45
CA PRO A 42 0.41 5.61 -17.09
C PRO A 42 1.05 4.71 -18.17
N ASP A 43 2.34 4.42 -18.02
CA ASP A 43 3.01 3.35 -18.78
C ASP A 43 2.60 1.98 -18.21
N ALA A 44 2.47 0.95 -19.06
CA ALA A 44 2.26 -0.43 -18.63
C ALA A 44 3.31 -0.93 -17.62
N ARG A 45 4.51 -0.33 -17.62
CA ARG A 45 5.57 -0.60 -16.63
C ARG A 45 5.20 -0.23 -15.18
N ILE A 46 4.15 0.55 -14.95
CA ILE A 46 3.74 1.00 -13.61
C ILE A 46 3.10 -0.10 -12.76
N ALA A 47 2.59 -1.16 -13.40
CA ALA A 47 1.93 -2.26 -12.71
C ALA A 47 2.87 -3.01 -11.75
N HIS A 48 4.15 -3.14 -12.10
CA HIS A 48 5.11 -3.87 -11.27
C HIS A 48 5.46 -3.11 -9.97
N PRO A 49 5.83 -1.82 -10.01
CA PRO A 49 5.98 -1.01 -8.79
C PRO A 49 4.74 -1.00 -7.89
N ILE A 50 3.53 -0.88 -8.46
CA ILE A 50 2.28 -0.94 -7.69
C ILE A 50 2.14 -2.28 -6.95
N ALA A 51 2.45 -3.40 -7.62
CA ALA A 51 2.39 -4.71 -6.99
C ALA A 51 3.42 -4.86 -5.84
N MET A 52 4.60 -4.24 -5.96
CA MET A 52 5.57 -4.18 -4.87
C MET A 52 5.05 -3.38 -3.69
N MET A 53 4.49 -2.19 -3.91
CA MET A 53 3.93 -1.36 -2.82
C MET A 53 2.80 -2.09 -2.08
N ARG A 54 1.93 -2.82 -2.79
CA ARG A 54 0.90 -3.66 -2.15
C ARG A 54 1.49 -4.76 -1.27
N ALA A 55 2.59 -5.38 -1.69
CA ALA A 55 3.26 -6.40 -0.89
C ALA A 55 3.85 -5.80 0.40
N ASP A 56 4.39 -4.59 0.33
CA ASP A 56 4.87 -3.85 1.50
C ASP A 56 3.71 -3.47 2.43
N HIS A 57 2.57 -3.01 1.89
CA HIS A 57 1.35 -2.74 2.65
C HIS A 57 0.88 -3.97 3.45
N ASP A 58 0.93 -5.17 2.86
CA ASP A 58 0.59 -6.41 3.57
C ASP A 58 1.56 -6.70 4.73
N VAL A 59 2.85 -6.38 4.58
CA VAL A 59 3.87 -6.51 5.65
C VAL A 59 3.57 -5.53 6.78
N GLN A 60 3.29 -4.28 6.44
CA GLN A 60 2.96 -3.21 7.39
C GLN A 60 1.67 -3.51 8.15
N ALA A 61 0.61 -4.00 7.47
CA ALA A 61 -0.64 -4.42 8.09
C ALA A 61 -0.41 -5.53 9.14
N ARG A 62 0.37 -6.56 8.81
CA ARG A 62 0.76 -7.60 9.76
C ARG A 62 1.57 -7.06 10.95
N ALA A 63 2.36 -6.00 10.76
CA ALA A 63 3.08 -5.36 11.85
C ALA A 63 2.13 -4.61 12.80
N VAL A 64 1.12 -3.93 12.26
CA VAL A 64 0.05 -3.29 13.04
C VAL A 64 -0.75 -4.33 13.84
N GLU A 65 -1.12 -5.46 13.23
CA GLU A 65 -1.78 -6.57 13.95
C GLU A 65 -0.92 -7.10 15.12
N ARG A 66 0.38 -7.30 14.89
CA ARG A 66 1.30 -7.72 15.96
C ARG A 66 1.41 -6.66 17.06
N MET A 67 1.37 -5.37 16.72
CA MET A 67 1.39 -4.28 17.69
C MET A 67 0.16 -4.34 18.60
N PHE A 68 -1.04 -4.54 18.05
CA PHE A 68 -2.25 -4.74 18.84
C PHE A 68 -2.15 -5.97 19.75
N ALA A 69 -1.66 -7.10 19.23
CA ALA A 69 -1.46 -8.30 20.04
C ALA A 69 -0.49 -8.08 21.22
N LEU A 70 0.65 -7.42 20.99
CA LEU A 70 1.64 -7.11 22.03
C LEU A 70 1.11 -6.16 23.10
N THR A 71 0.18 -5.28 22.72
CA THR A 71 -0.40 -4.26 23.60
C THR A 71 -1.74 -4.69 24.21
N ARG A 72 -2.20 -5.92 23.92
CA ARG A 72 -3.51 -6.45 24.33
C ARG A 72 -4.64 -5.53 23.85
N GLU A 73 -4.70 -5.28 22.55
CA GLU A 73 -5.69 -4.37 21.95
C GLU A 73 -5.63 -2.96 22.57
N LEU A 74 -4.42 -2.50 22.90
CA LEU A 74 -4.18 -1.23 23.61
C LEU A 74 -4.92 -1.11 24.95
N GLU A 75 -5.17 -2.23 25.64
CA GLU A 75 -5.75 -2.23 26.98
C GLU A 75 -4.73 -1.72 28.00
N LEU A 76 -5.07 -0.63 28.69
CA LEU A 76 -4.21 -0.03 29.71
C LEU A 76 -4.31 -0.80 31.03
N PRO A 77 -3.20 -1.19 31.67
CA PRO A 77 -3.24 -1.80 32.98
C PRO A 77 -3.67 -0.80 34.07
N GLU A 78 -4.18 -1.33 35.18
CA GLU A 78 -4.49 -0.53 36.36
C GLU A 78 -3.26 0.25 36.83
N GLY A 79 -3.44 1.54 37.14
CA GLY A 79 -2.33 2.41 37.55
C GLY A 79 -1.35 2.80 36.43
N ALA A 80 -1.71 2.63 35.16
CA ALA A 80 -0.91 3.12 34.04
C ALA A 80 -0.60 4.62 34.20
N CYS A 81 0.68 4.98 34.13
CA CYS A 81 1.11 6.38 34.20
C CYS A 81 0.76 7.13 32.91
N ASN A 82 0.81 8.46 32.95
CA ASN A 82 0.40 9.31 31.82
C ASN A 82 1.22 9.06 30.54
N THR A 83 2.51 8.70 30.65
CA THR A 83 3.33 8.40 29.46
C THR A 83 2.93 7.10 28.77
N TRP A 84 2.44 6.11 29.51
CA TRP A 84 1.88 4.88 28.92
C TRP A 84 0.56 5.16 28.21
N ARG A 85 -0.32 5.94 28.85
CA ARG A 85 -1.58 6.37 28.23
C ARG A 85 -1.34 7.12 26.93
N ALA A 86 -0.41 8.08 26.96
CA ALA A 86 -0.01 8.83 25.77
C ALA A 86 0.56 7.94 24.67
N LEU A 87 1.42 6.96 25.02
CA LEU A 87 1.94 5.99 24.07
C LEU A 87 0.78 5.24 23.38
N TYR A 88 -0.14 4.65 24.14
CA TYR A 88 -1.22 3.85 23.56
C TYR A 88 -2.19 4.68 22.73
N LEU A 89 -2.46 5.93 23.12
CA LEU A 89 -3.21 6.87 22.28
C LEU A 89 -2.48 7.15 20.95
N GLY A 90 -1.16 7.37 21.00
CA GLY A 90 -0.33 7.55 19.81
C GLY A 90 -0.31 6.32 18.90
N LEU A 91 -0.24 5.10 19.46
CA LEU A 91 -0.30 3.87 18.67
C LEU A 91 -1.66 3.68 17.99
N ARG A 92 -2.75 4.06 18.66
CA ARG A 92 -4.09 4.02 18.05
C ARG A 92 -4.16 4.95 16.84
N GLN A 93 -3.76 6.21 17.04
CA GLN A 93 -3.75 7.22 15.99
C GLN A 93 -2.87 6.78 14.81
N PHE A 94 -1.65 6.34 15.09
CA PHE A 94 -0.72 5.83 14.08
C PHE A 94 -1.32 4.66 13.27
N ALA A 95 -1.96 3.70 13.94
CA ALA A 95 -2.60 2.57 13.25
C ALA A 95 -3.75 3.03 12.35
N ASP A 96 -4.59 3.95 12.83
CA ASP A 96 -5.70 4.50 12.03
C ASP A 96 -5.19 5.25 10.80
N ASP A 97 -4.18 6.10 10.98
CA ASP A 97 -3.58 6.88 9.88
C ASP A 97 -2.92 5.97 8.85
N LEU A 98 -2.19 4.93 9.28
CA LEU A 98 -1.55 3.98 8.37
C LEU A 98 -2.57 3.14 7.59
N ILE A 99 -3.63 2.67 8.24
CA ILE A 99 -4.70 1.92 7.58
C ILE A 99 -5.39 2.80 6.53
N GLU A 100 -5.71 4.04 6.88
CA GLU A 100 -6.35 4.99 5.95
C GLU A 100 -5.41 5.32 4.77
N HIS A 101 -4.13 5.55 5.03
CA HIS A 101 -3.11 5.77 3.99
C HIS A 101 -3.08 4.60 2.99
N VAL A 102 -2.95 3.36 3.48
CA VAL A 102 -2.96 2.16 2.66
C VAL A 102 -4.25 2.03 1.85
N HIS A 103 -5.41 2.37 2.43
CA HIS A 103 -6.69 2.35 1.71
C HIS A 103 -6.76 3.40 0.60
N ILE A 104 -6.36 4.64 0.89
CA ILE A 104 -6.34 5.72 -0.10
C ILE A 104 -5.49 5.31 -1.31
N GLU A 105 -4.34 4.68 -1.07
CA GLU A 105 -3.45 4.24 -2.14
C GLU A 105 -3.96 3.01 -2.87
N ASN A 106 -4.27 1.94 -2.13
CA ASN A 106 -4.67 0.67 -2.72
C ASN A 106 -5.99 0.77 -3.48
N ASP A 107 -6.97 1.44 -2.90
CA ASP A 107 -8.34 1.48 -3.38
C ASP A 107 -8.69 2.76 -4.13
N GLY A 108 -7.97 3.85 -3.87
CA GLY A 108 -8.13 5.12 -4.57
C GLY A 108 -7.12 5.29 -5.69
N LEU A 109 -5.83 5.44 -5.34
CA LEU A 109 -4.78 5.85 -6.28
C LEU A 109 -4.46 4.74 -7.28
N PHE A 110 -4.03 3.57 -6.82
CA PHE A 110 -3.49 2.49 -7.65
C PHE A 110 -4.53 1.92 -8.61
N LYS A 111 -5.80 1.75 -8.17
CA LYS A 111 -6.90 1.29 -9.03
C LYS A 111 -7.09 2.16 -10.28
N ARG A 112 -6.87 3.48 -10.18
CA ARG A 112 -7.02 4.40 -11.32
C ARG A 112 -5.99 4.12 -12.41
N TYR A 113 -4.78 3.70 -12.04
CA TYR A 113 -3.69 3.41 -12.99
C TYR A 113 -3.80 2.01 -13.60
N GLU A 114 -4.31 1.03 -12.85
CA GLU A 114 -4.61 -0.31 -13.37
C GLU A 114 -5.79 -0.30 -14.37
N ALA A 115 -6.83 0.49 -14.09
CA ALA A 115 -7.97 0.68 -14.99
C ALA A 115 -7.55 1.37 -16.31
N ALA A 116 -6.68 2.38 -16.23
CA ALA A 116 -6.16 3.10 -17.40
C ALA A 116 -5.30 2.20 -18.30
N ALA A 117 -4.40 1.39 -17.73
CA ALA A 117 -3.59 0.42 -18.48
C ALA A 117 -4.46 -0.61 -19.23
N SER A 118 -5.55 -1.06 -18.60
CA SER A 118 -6.51 -2.00 -19.21
C SER A 118 -7.34 -1.35 -20.33
N ALA A 119 -7.66 -0.06 -20.22
CA ALA A 119 -8.39 0.69 -21.24
C ALA A 119 -7.51 1.00 -22.48
N GLY A 120 -6.25 1.38 -22.28
CA GLY A 120 -5.28 1.62 -23.36
C GLY A 120 -5.00 0.34 -24.18
N ALA A 121 -4.90 -0.81 -23.52
CA ALA A 121 -4.73 -2.10 -24.18
C ALA A 121 -5.94 -2.51 -25.06
N ARG A 122 -7.16 -2.07 -24.71
CA ARG A 122 -8.37 -2.35 -25.52
C ARG A 122 -8.41 -1.55 -26.83
N LEU A 123 -7.92 -0.32 -26.84
CA LEU A 123 -7.87 0.51 -28.06
C LEU A 123 -6.77 0.07 -29.03
N GLY A 124 -5.67 -0.51 -28.54
CA GLY A 124 -4.57 -1.03 -29.36
C GLY A 124 -4.82 -2.35 -30.08
N ARG A 125 -5.95 -3.04 -29.82
CA ARG A 125 -6.29 -4.35 -30.42
C ARG A 125 -7.48 -4.30 -31.39
N ALA A 126 -7.85 -3.11 -31.86
CA ALA A 126 -8.86 -2.97 -32.92
C ALA A 126 -8.21 -3.22 -34.30
N ILE A 127 -8.13 -4.49 -34.72
CA ILE A 127 -7.98 -4.83 -36.14
C ILE A 127 -9.37 -4.61 -36.79
N PRO A 128 -9.53 -3.70 -37.76
CA PRO A 128 -10.83 -3.52 -38.41
C PRO A 128 -11.16 -4.77 -39.25
N PRO A 129 -12.40 -5.27 -39.22
CA PRO A 129 -12.80 -6.36 -40.09
C PRO A 129 -13.06 -5.82 -41.51
N GLY A 130 -12.36 -6.39 -42.49
CA GLY A 130 -12.85 -6.45 -43.86
C GLY A 130 -12.15 -5.54 -44.87
N ALA A 131 -11.30 -6.17 -45.68
CA ALA A 131 -11.22 -5.87 -47.11
C ALA A 131 -11.31 -7.20 -47.87
N ALA A 132 -12.49 -7.81 -47.83
CA ALA A 132 -12.88 -8.79 -48.85
C ALA A 132 -13.39 -7.98 -50.06
N GLY A 133 -12.53 -7.85 -51.07
CA GLY A 133 -12.82 -7.13 -52.30
C GLY A 133 -12.49 -7.98 -53.52
N HIS A 134 -13.46 -8.81 -53.91
CA HIS A 134 -13.78 -9.30 -55.26
C HIS A 134 -12.69 -9.28 -56.34
N SER A 135 -12.38 -10.46 -56.86
CA SER A 135 -11.90 -10.62 -58.24
C SER A 135 -12.78 -11.62 -58.96
N ASP A 136 -13.76 -11.09 -59.69
CA ASP A 136 -14.34 -11.76 -60.85
C ASP A 136 -14.62 -10.70 -61.92
N THR A 137 -13.81 -10.68 -62.97
CA THR A 137 -14.25 -10.38 -64.35
C THR A 137 -13.23 -10.93 -65.34
N ALA A 138 -13.60 -12.07 -65.92
CA ALA A 138 -13.50 -12.46 -67.32
C ALA A 138 -12.60 -11.66 -68.31
N ARG A 139 -11.76 -12.46 -69.00
CA ARG A 139 -11.58 -12.54 -70.48
C ARG A 139 -10.63 -11.55 -71.19
N ALA A 140 -9.52 -12.10 -71.69
CA ALA A 140 -9.14 -12.13 -73.12
C ALA A 140 -8.06 -13.21 -73.33
#